data_AF-A0A7S0BBY4-F1
#
_entry.id   AF-A0A7S0BBY4-F1
#
_cell.length_a   1.000
_cell.length_b   1.000
_cell.length_c   1.000
_cell.angle_alpha   90.00
_cell.angle_beta   90.00
_cell.angle_gamma   90.00
#
_symmetry.space_group_name_H-M   'P 1'
#
loop_
_entity.id
_entity.type
_entity.pdbx_description
1 polymer ?
#
loop_
_entity_poly.entity_id
_entity_poly.type
_entity_poly.pdbx_seq_one_letter_code
_entity_poly.pdbx_strand_id
1 'polypeptide(L)'
;LVGASVAKCAGPILGAGLPLQLACLALHLIGGILGFFATKLTGYDERTCRTVAIETAMKSSAFGFLLASLHFGAFNVRVPSAVSVVWMAIVGSVLAVYWKGKPTPAAA
;
A
#
# COMPACT_ATOMS: atom_id res chain seq x y z
N LEU A 1 7.71 -11.69 -9.20
CA LEU A 1 7.50 -10.28 -9.63
C LEU A 1 7.95 -9.27 -8.56
N VAL A 2 7.49 -9.40 -7.30
CA VAL A 2 7.81 -8.48 -6.19
C VAL A 2 9.31 -8.27 -5.92
N GLY A 3 10.07 -9.34 -5.63
CA GLY A 3 11.52 -9.21 -5.41
C GLY A 3 12.27 -8.74 -6.66
N ALA A 4 11.80 -9.12 -7.85
CA ALA A 4 12.41 -8.74 -9.11
C ALA A 4 12.27 -7.25 -9.43
N SER A 5 11.15 -6.61 -9.08
CA SER A 5 11.00 -5.15 -9.26
C SER A 5 11.95 -4.36 -8.38
N VAL A 6 12.16 -4.79 -7.12
CA VAL A 6 13.11 -4.16 -6.20
C VAL A 6 14.54 -4.33 -6.73
N ALA A 7 14.92 -5.55 -7.11
CA ALA A 7 16.25 -5.83 -7.63
C ALA A 7 16.58 -5.01 -8.89
N LYS A 8 15.63 -4.90 -9.84
CA LYS A 8 15.80 -4.09 -11.06
C LYS A 8 15.93 -2.60 -10.78
N CYS A 9 15.39 -2.11 -9.67
CA CYS A 9 15.40 -0.68 -9.31
C CYS A 9 16.37 -0.35 -8.17
N ALA A 10 17.25 -1.27 -7.75
CA ALA A 10 18.07 -1.09 -6.55
C ALA A 10 18.90 0.22 -6.56
N GLY A 11 19.60 0.51 -7.65
CA GLY A 11 20.39 1.74 -7.80
C GLY A 11 19.53 3.01 -7.63
N PRO A 12 18.47 3.21 -8.44
CA PRO A 12 17.56 4.34 -8.28
C PRO A 12 16.87 4.44 -6.91
N ILE A 13 16.55 3.30 -6.27
CA ILE A 13 15.99 3.28 -4.91
C ILE A 13 16.99 3.86 -3.91
N LEU A 14 18.25 3.43 -3.98
CA LEU A 14 19.32 3.94 -3.12
C LEU A 14 19.58 5.43 -3.38
N GLY A 15 19.58 5.84 -4.66
CA GLY A 15 19.77 7.23 -5.05
C GLY A 15 18.63 8.15 -4.59
N ALA A 16 17.39 7.67 -4.56
CA ALA A 16 16.24 8.44 -4.09
C ALA A 16 16.18 8.55 -2.55
N GLY A 17 16.69 7.56 -1.83
CA GLY A 17 16.82 7.58 -0.38
C GLY A 17 15.49 7.69 0.38
N LEU A 18 15.53 8.32 1.56
CA LEU A 18 14.39 8.44 2.47
C LEU A 18 13.15 9.13 1.88
N PRO A 19 13.25 10.22 1.09
CA PRO A 19 12.06 10.87 0.53
C PRO A 19 11.13 9.91 -0.20
N LEU A 20 11.67 8.99 -1.01
CA LEU A 20 10.87 7.99 -1.72
C LEU A 20 10.20 7.00 -0.75
N GLN A 21 10.93 6.55 0.28
CA GLN A 21 10.41 5.62 1.28
C GLN A 21 9.24 6.25 2.04
N LEU A 22 9.40 7.50 2.49
CA LEU A 22 8.39 8.24 3.22
C LEU A 22 7.16 8.54 2.35
N ALA A 23 7.35 8.89 1.08
CA ALA A 23 6.24 9.11 0.15
C ALA A 23 5.42 7.82 -0.05
N CYS A 24 6.07 6.68 -0.29
CA CYS A 24 5.38 5.39 -0.42
C CYS A 24 4.69 4.98 0.88
N LEU A 25 5.37 5.09 2.03
CA LEU A 25 4.77 4.80 3.34
C LEU A 25 3.52 5.67 3.58
N ALA A 26 3.62 6.98 3.34
CA ALA A 26 2.51 7.91 3.49
C ALA A 26 1.33 7.54 2.58
N LEU A 27 1.59 7.18 1.32
CA LEU A 27 0.55 6.74 0.38
C LEU A 27 -0.28 5.57 0.94
N HIS A 28 0.37 4.55 1.51
CA HIS A 28 -0.32 3.38 2.06
C HIS A 28 -1.04 3.68 3.38
N LEU A 29 -0.40 4.44 4.28
CA LEU A 29 -1.01 4.84 5.56
C LEU A 29 -2.24 5.73 5.33
N ILE A 30 -2.09 6.79 4.53
CA ILE A 30 -3.18 7.70 4.21
C ILE A 30 -4.28 6.94 3.47
N GLY A 31 -3.93 6.07 2.52
CA GLY A 31 -4.90 5.22 1.85
C GLY A 31 -5.72 4.38 2.83
N GLY A 32 -5.09 3.69 3.76
CA GLY A 32 -5.79 2.88 4.77
C GLY A 32 -6.65 3.71 5.73
N ILE A 33 -6.14 4.86 6.20
CA ILE A 33 -6.88 5.79 7.07
C ILE A 33 -8.12 6.31 6.34
N LEU A 34 -7.97 6.80 5.11
CA LEU A 34 -9.09 7.31 4.33
C LEU A 34 -10.11 6.22 4.01
N GLY A 35 -9.67 5.01 3.67
CA GLY A 35 -10.56 3.87 3.42
C GLY A 35 -11.40 3.51 4.66
N PHE A 36 -10.78 3.49 5.83
CA PHE A 36 -11.48 3.27 7.11
C PHE A 36 -12.52 4.36 7.38
N PHE A 37 -12.10 5.64 7.36
CA PHE A 37 -12.99 6.73 7.73
C PHE A 37 -14.08 6.99 6.69
N ALA A 38 -13.80 6.83 5.40
CA ALA A 38 -14.80 6.97 4.36
C ALA A 38 -15.97 6.00 4.57
N THR A 39 -15.68 4.73 4.85
CA THR A 39 -16.72 3.71 5.10
C THR A 39 -17.39 3.88 6.47
N LYS A 40 -16.64 4.35 7.47
CA LYS A 40 -17.21 4.68 8.77
C LYS A 40 -18.22 5.83 8.68
N LEU A 41 -17.90 6.87 7.93
CA LEU A 41 -18.77 8.04 7.72
C LEU A 41 -20.04 7.70 6.96
N THR A 42 -20.02 6.66 6.11
CA THR A 42 -21.21 6.16 5.41
C THR A 42 -21.99 5.09 6.19
N GLY A 43 -21.64 4.83 7.46
CA GLY A 43 -22.41 3.98 8.36
C GLY A 43 -22.15 2.47 8.25
N TYR A 44 -21.06 2.04 7.60
CA TYR A 44 -20.72 0.61 7.57
C TYR A 44 -20.24 0.08 8.93
N ASP A 45 -20.42 -1.22 9.14
CA ASP A 45 -19.92 -1.91 10.32
C ASP A 45 -18.38 -1.88 10.41
N GLU A 46 -17.86 -2.14 11.61
CA GLU A 46 -16.43 -2.09 11.90
C GLU A 46 -15.61 -3.11 11.08
N ARG A 47 -16.16 -4.30 10.80
CA ARG A 47 -15.48 -5.33 10.01
C ARG A 47 -15.32 -4.87 8.56
N THR A 48 -16.35 -4.25 8.00
CA THR A 48 -16.32 -3.64 6.67
C THR A 48 -15.32 -2.49 6.62
N CYS A 49 -15.32 -1.60 7.62
CA CYS A 49 -14.36 -0.50 7.70
C CYS A 49 -12.90 -1.00 7.73
N ARG A 50 -12.61 -2.03 8.53
CA ARG A 50 -11.27 -2.65 8.60
C ARG A 50 -10.86 -3.33 7.30
N THR A 51 -11.79 -4.02 6.65
CA THR A 51 -11.56 -4.64 5.34
C THR A 51 -11.15 -3.59 4.33
N VAL A 52 -11.93 -2.50 4.21
CA VAL A 52 -11.66 -1.43 3.24
C VAL A 52 -10.38 -0.67 3.57
N ALA A 53 -10.04 -0.50 4.84
CA ALA A 53 -8.76 0.05 5.24
C ALA A 53 -7.57 -0.78 4.72
N ILE A 54 -7.63 -2.11 4.88
CA ILE A 54 -6.59 -3.03 4.40
C ILE A 54 -6.53 -3.02 2.87
N GLU A 55 -7.65 -3.17 2.18
CA GLU A 55 -7.71 -3.14 0.71
C GLU A 55 -7.17 -1.83 0.13
N THR A 56 -7.49 -0.70 0.77
CA THR A 56 -7.03 0.61 0.30
C THR A 56 -5.53 0.82 0.56
N ALA A 57 -5.01 0.30 1.69
CA ALA A 57 -3.59 0.27 1.98
C ALA A 57 -2.83 -0.71 1.05
N MET A 58 -3.45 -1.82 0.65
CA MET A 58 -2.83 -2.90 -0.11
C MET A 58 -3.20 -2.89 -1.60
N LYS A 59 -2.68 -1.92 -2.36
CA LYS A 59 -2.89 -1.83 -3.82
C LYS A 59 -2.00 -2.79 -4.63
N SER A 60 -2.36 -3.12 -5.87
CA SER A 60 -1.52 -3.94 -6.75
C SER A 60 -0.30 -3.17 -7.30
N SER A 61 0.76 -3.09 -6.48
CA SER A 61 2.03 -2.45 -6.86
C SER A 61 2.71 -3.14 -8.06
N ALA A 62 2.50 -4.45 -8.23
CA ALA A 62 3.02 -5.21 -9.37
C ALA A 62 2.42 -4.74 -10.70
N PHE A 63 1.12 -4.46 -10.72
CA PHE A 63 0.46 -3.92 -11.91
C PHE A 63 0.96 -2.50 -12.22
N GLY A 64 1.13 -1.66 -11.18
CA GLY A 64 1.73 -0.34 -11.33
C GLY A 64 3.15 -0.39 -11.91
N PHE A 65 3.99 -1.33 -11.46
CA PHE A 65 5.33 -1.54 -12.00
C PHE A 65 5.30 -2.00 -13.46
N LEU A 66 4.39 -2.92 -13.80
CA LEU A 66 4.22 -3.41 -15.16
C LEU A 66 3.79 -2.30 -16.11
N LEU A 67 2.74 -1.55 -15.78
CA LEU A 67 2.27 -0.44 -16.59
C LEU A 67 3.34 0.64 -16.78
N ALA A 68 4.03 1.01 -15.70
CA ALA A 68 5.14 1.97 -15.75
C ALA A 68 6.28 1.46 -16.66
N SER A 69 6.53 0.15 -16.65
CA SER A 69 7.57 -0.46 -17.46
C SER A 69 7.24 -0.53 -18.94
N LEU A 70 5.96 -0.69 -19.28
CA LEU A 70 5.48 -0.87 -20.65
C LEU A 70 5.20 0.46 -21.36
N HIS A 71 4.74 1.48 -20.63
CA HIS A 71 4.18 2.68 -21.25
C HIS A 71 5.01 3.95 -21.05
N PHE A 72 6.06 3.92 -20.23
CA PHE A 72 6.92 5.09 -19.99
C PHE A 72 8.37 4.78 -20.35
N GLY A 73 8.95 5.62 -21.21
CA GLY A 73 10.36 5.53 -21.60
C GLY A 73 11.33 5.89 -20.46
N ALA A 74 10.91 6.75 -19.54
CA ALA A 74 11.70 7.14 -18.38
C ALA A 74 11.74 6.01 -17.33
N PHE A 75 12.93 5.45 -17.08
CA PHE A 75 13.10 4.32 -16.15
C PHE A 75 12.56 4.63 -14.75
N ASN A 76 12.76 5.84 -14.25
CA ASN A 76 12.43 6.23 -12.87
C ASN A 76 10.93 6.12 -12.53
N VAL A 77 10.04 6.12 -13.51
CA VAL A 77 8.58 6.05 -13.28
C VAL A 77 8.16 4.73 -12.63
N ARG A 78 8.91 3.63 -12.84
CA ARG A 78 8.60 2.32 -12.24
C ARG A 78 9.14 2.16 -10.81
N VAL A 79 10.02 3.06 -10.37
CA VAL A 79 10.74 2.95 -9.09
C VAL A 79 9.80 3.10 -7.88
N PRO A 80 8.84 4.05 -7.85
CA PRO A 80 7.86 4.12 -6.76
C PRO A 80 7.05 2.84 -6.59
N SER A 81 6.61 2.23 -7.69
CA SER A 81 5.88 0.95 -7.65
C SER A 81 6.74 -0.20 -7.08
N ALA A 82 8.04 -0.20 -7.35
CA ALA A 82 8.97 -1.19 -6.79
C ALA A 82 9.17 -1.02 -5.27
N VAL A 83 9.10 0.20 -4.75
CA VAL A 83 9.20 0.47 -3.29
C VAL A 83 7.85 0.26 -2.60
N SER A 84 6.77 0.70 -3.23
CA SER A 84 5.38 0.56 -2.80
C SER A 84 5.03 -0.88 -2.41
N VAL A 85 5.52 -1.89 -3.16
CA VAL A 85 5.23 -3.30 -2.86
C VAL A 85 5.73 -3.76 -1.48
N VAL A 86 6.81 -3.16 -0.97
CA VAL A 86 7.37 -3.47 0.35
C VAL A 86 6.53 -2.78 1.43
N TRP A 87 6.28 -1.48 1.27
CA TRP A 87 5.52 -0.70 2.24
C TRP A 87 4.07 -1.14 2.35
N MET A 88 3.38 -1.46 1.25
CA MET A 88 2.01 -1.99 1.30
C MET A 88 1.91 -3.27 2.13
N ALA A 89 2.93 -4.16 2.04
CA ALA A 89 2.93 -5.44 2.73
C ALA A 89 3.17 -5.22 4.23
N ILE A 90 4.09 -4.32 4.59
CA ILE A 90 4.34 -3.93 5.98
C ILE A 90 3.09 -3.28 6.58
N VAL A 91 2.54 -2.24 5.94
CA VAL A 91 1.37 -1.51 6.46
C VAL A 91 0.16 -2.45 6.57
N GLY A 92 -0.15 -3.22 5.52
CA GLY A 92 -1.27 -4.15 5.53
C GLY A 92 -1.15 -5.23 6.60
N SER A 93 0.03 -5.83 6.76
CA SER A 93 0.27 -6.84 7.79
C SER A 93 0.20 -6.25 9.20
N VAL A 94 0.72 -5.05 9.43
CA VAL A 94 0.60 -4.34 10.72
C VAL A 94 -0.86 -4.07 11.07
N LEU A 95 -1.66 -3.57 10.11
CA LEU A 95 -3.10 -3.37 10.30
C LEU A 95 -3.83 -4.68 10.65
N ALA A 96 -3.54 -5.76 9.92
CA ALA A 96 -4.12 -7.07 10.16
C ALA A 96 -3.76 -7.61 11.56
N VAL A 97 -2.48 -7.53 11.95
CA VAL A 97 -2.01 -7.96 13.28
C VAL A 97 -2.62 -7.11 14.39
N TYR A 98 -2.71 -5.79 14.19
CA TYR A 98 -3.32 -4.88 15.16
C TYR A 98 -4.77 -5.25 15.47
N TRP A 99 -5.55 -5.66 14.47
CA TRP A 99 -6.97 -6.02 14.66
C TRP A 99 -7.23 -7.50 14.98
N LYS A 100 -6.24 -8.39 14.82
CA LYS A 100 -6.37 -9.84 15.09
C LYS A 100 -7.00 -10.15 16.46
N GLY A 101 -6.62 -9.40 17.49
CA GLY A 101 -7.11 -9.59 18.87
C GLY A 101 -8.28 -8.70 19.27
N LYS A 102 -8.91 -7.97 18.33
CA LYS A 102 -9.98 -7.00 18.61
C LYS A 102 -11.29 -7.47 17.97
N PRO A 103 -12.17 -8.19 18.69
CA PRO A 103 -13.46 -8.61 18.16
C PRO A 103 -14.25 -7.41 17.63
N THR A 104 -14.88 -7.58 16.47
CA THR A 104 -15.87 -6.61 15.98
C THR A 104 -17.24 -7.01 16.51
N PRO A 105 -18.09 -6.06 16.95
CA PRO A 105 -19.49 -6.36 17.25
C PRO A 105 -20.13 -7.05 16.04
N ALA A 106 -21.03 -8.00 16.29
CA ALA A 106 -21.84 -8.57 15.22
C ALA A 106 -22.61 -7.42 14.55
N ALA A 107 -22.67 -7.43 13.21
CA ALA A 107 -23.51 -6.48 12.48
C ALA A 107 -24.96 -6.66 12.99
N ALA A 108 -25.57 -5.56 13.42
CA ALA A 108 -26.96 -5.52 13.89
C ALA A 108 -27.93 -5.71 12.71
#